data_AF-A0A8I0BP44-F1
#
_entry.id   AF-A0A8I0BP44-F1
#
_cell.length_a   1.000
_cell.length_b   1.000
_cell.length_c   1.000
_cell.angle_alpha   90.00
_cell.angle_beta   90.00
_cell.angle_gamma   90.00
#
_symmetry.space_group_name_H-M   'P 1'
#
loop_
_entity.id
_entity.type
_entity.pdbx_description
1 polymer ?
#
loop_
_entity_poly.entity_id
_entity_poly.type
_entity_poly.pdbx_seq_one_letter_code
_entity_poly.pdbx_strand_id
1 'polypeptide(L)'
;MKLNFNPVTKEEIHQLEIALLVGTLFRKEVLEEIRNSAERLTWVDSLAVAAGALARAKAGMTASEIAEELGRTEATIREHVKGETKAGKLVNETYELLKEGKLSVEGLIGEGIKVVTTTTTTGSDEKLQEVKKELEEIKQKLESVIQKL
;
A
#
# COMPACT_ATOMS: atom_id res chain seq x y z
N MET A 1 7.19 3.05 -12.91
CA MET A 1 7.86 1.73 -12.88
C MET A 1 7.04 0.77 -13.74
N LYS A 2 7.63 -0.06 -14.62
CA LYS A 2 6.83 -1.00 -15.44
C LYS A 2 6.69 -2.31 -14.69
N LEU A 3 5.51 -2.58 -14.13
CA LEU A 3 5.24 -3.79 -13.37
C LEU A 3 5.12 -5.00 -14.31
N ASN A 4 5.82 -6.09 -14.02
CA ASN A 4 5.71 -7.36 -14.75
C ASN A 4 4.83 -8.35 -13.96
N PHE A 5 3.72 -8.79 -14.56
CA PHE A 5 2.77 -9.71 -13.94
C PHE A 5 3.15 -11.20 -14.12
N ASN A 6 4.15 -11.49 -14.95
CA ASN A 6 4.80 -12.79 -15.07
C ASN A 6 6.32 -12.59 -14.82
N PRO A 7 6.72 -12.30 -13.57
CA PRO A 7 8.10 -11.94 -13.25
C PRO A 7 9.04 -13.14 -13.47
N VAL A 8 10.28 -12.87 -13.93
CA VAL A 8 11.28 -13.93 -14.17
C VAL A 8 12.50 -13.74 -13.27
N THR A 9 12.91 -12.50 -13.04
CA THR A 9 14.05 -12.17 -12.19
C THR A 9 13.64 -11.97 -10.74
N LYS A 10 14.58 -12.17 -9.80
CA LYS A 10 14.36 -11.89 -8.36
C LYS A 10 13.87 -10.47 -8.11
N GLU A 11 14.39 -9.51 -8.88
CA GLU A 11 13.97 -8.12 -8.81
C GLU A 11 12.50 -7.98 -9.23
N GLU A 12 12.09 -8.51 -10.39
CA GLU A 12 10.69 -8.44 -10.82
C GLU A 12 9.72 -9.14 -9.85
N ILE A 13 10.13 -10.26 -9.24
CA ILE A 13 9.34 -10.95 -8.21
C ILE A 13 9.14 -10.03 -7.02
N HIS A 14 10.21 -9.40 -6.53
CA HIS A 14 10.15 -8.49 -5.40
C HIS A 14 9.31 -7.23 -5.71
N GLN A 15 9.42 -6.71 -6.93
CA GLN A 15 8.62 -5.59 -7.39
C GLN A 15 7.12 -5.93 -7.44
N LEU A 16 6.77 -7.12 -7.94
CA LEU A 16 5.39 -7.61 -7.92
C LEU A 16 4.88 -7.83 -6.49
N GLU A 17 5.70 -8.41 -5.61
CA GLU A 17 5.40 -8.59 -4.19
C GLU A 17 5.09 -7.25 -3.51
N ILE A 18 5.96 -6.24 -3.67
CA ILE A 18 5.75 -4.90 -3.12
C ILE A 18 4.47 -4.27 -3.68
N ALA A 19 4.28 -4.33 -5.00
CA ALA A 19 3.11 -3.75 -5.65
C ALA A 19 1.80 -4.37 -5.15
N LEU A 20 1.78 -5.70 -4.95
CA LEU A 20 0.64 -6.41 -4.40
C LEU A 20 0.41 -6.03 -2.94
N LEU A 21 1.44 -6.06 -2.10
CA LEU A 21 1.32 -5.75 -0.68
C LEU A 21 0.82 -4.31 -0.47
N VAL A 22 1.49 -3.35 -1.08
CA VAL A 22 1.13 -1.92 -1.00
C VAL A 22 -0.24 -1.69 -1.62
N GLY A 23 -0.50 -2.29 -2.77
CA GLY A 23 -1.77 -2.20 -3.48
C GLY A 23 -2.94 -2.70 -2.64
N THR A 24 -2.75 -3.77 -1.87
CA THR A 24 -3.77 -4.32 -0.99
C THR A 24 -3.90 -3.52 0.30
N LEU A 25 -2.79 -3.15 0.95
CA LEU A 25 -2.79 -2.46 2.24
C LEU A 25 -3.52 -1.11 2.18
N PHE A 26 -3.40 -0.37 1.08
CA PHE A 26 -4.00 0.96 0.94
C PHE A 26 -5.44 0.96 0.40
N ARG A 27 -6.04 -0.21 0.18
CA ARG A 27 -7.49 -0.30 -0.07
C ARG A 27 -8.25 0.13 1.19
N LYS A 28 -9.31 0.92 1.03
CA LYS A 28 -10.05 1.52 2.15
C LYS A 28 -10.57 0.46 3.11
N GLU A 29 -11.18 -0.59 2.58
CA GLU A 29 -11.72 -1.72 3.33
C GLU A 29 -10.64 -2.48 4.12
N VAL A 30 -9.41 -2.53 3.61
CA VAL A 30 -8.28 -3.19 4.29
C VAL A 30 -7.73 -2.31 5.40
N LEU A 31 -7.58 -1.01 5.14
CA LEU A 31 -7.18 -0.03 6.17
C LEU A 31 -8.17 0.00 7.34
N GLU A 32 -9.48 -0.07 7.06
CA GLU A 32 -10.52 -0.14 8.10
C GLU A 32 -10.44 -1.43 8.91
N GLU A 33 -10.27 -2.58 8.25
CA GLU A 33 -10.11 -3.87 8.93
C GLU A 33 -8.88 -3.87 9.85
N ILE A 34 -7.73 -3.40 9.33
CA ILE A 34 -6.51 -3.27 10.11
C ILE A 34 -6.75 -2.30 11.27
N ARG A 35 -7.43 -1.17 11.05
CA ARG A 35 -7.68 -0.20 12.13
C ARG A 35 -8.65 -0.71 13.20
N ASN A 36 -9.57 -1.60 12.88
CA ASN A 36 -10.58 -2.06 13.84
C ASN A 36 -10.25 -3.40 14.50
N SER A 37 -9.31 -4.16 13.94
CA SER A 37 -8.90 -5.46 14.49
C SER A 37 -7.96 -5.29 15.70
N ALA A 38 -8.07 -6.17 16.69
CA ALA A 38 -7.07 -6.34 17.75
C ALA A 38 -5.83 -7.09 17.25
N GLU A 39 -5.96 -7.85 16.16
CA GLU A 39 -4.94 -8.71 15.56
C GLU A 39 -4.28 -8.05 14.34
N ARG A 40 -4.13 -6.73 14.36
CA ARG A 40 -3.61 -5.93 13.22
C ARG A 40 -2.29 -6.47 12.68
N LEU A 41 -1.40 -6.89 13.58
CA LEU A 41 -0.09 -7.42 13.22
C LEU A 41 -0.22 -8.74 12.45
N THR A 42 -1.08 -9.65 12.92
CA THR A 42 -1.39 -10.92 12.24
C THR A 42 -2.01 -10.70 10.87
N TRP A 43 -2.86 -9.67 10.75
CA TRP A 43 -3.44 -9.24 9.47
C TRP A 43 -2.37 -8.79 8.47
N VAL A 44 -1.45 -7.92 8.90
CA VAL A 44 -0.37 -7.43 8.05
C VAL A 44 0.60 -8.56 7.69
N ASP A 45 0.96 -9.44 8.62
CA ASP A 45 1.80 -10.63 8.33
C ASP A 45 1.13 -11.53 7.29
N SER A 46 -0.16 -11.83 7.46
CA SER A 46 -0.91 -12.67 6.52
C SER A 46 -0.97 -12.06 5.11
N LEU A 47 -1.11 -10.73 5.01
CA LEU A 47 -1.08 -10.02 3.72
C LEU A 47 0.31 -10.06 3.08
N ALA A 48 1.38 -9.88 3.85
CA ALA A 48 2.74 -9.96 3.36
C ALA A 48 3.07 -11.36 2.82
N VAL A 49 2.72 -12.41 3.58
CA VAL A 49 2.90 -13.80 3.15
C VAL A 49 2.09 -14.08 1.88
N ALA A 50 0.82 -13.64 1.81
CA ALA A 50 -0.01 -13.83 0.63
C ALA A 50 0.55 -13.12 -0.62
N ALA A 51 1.01 -11.87 -0.48
CA ALA A 51 1.63 -11.11 -1.57
C ALA A 51 2.91 -11.77 -2.07
N GLY A 52 3.81 -12.16 -1.15
CA GLY A 52 5.05 -12.87 -1.49
C GLY A 52 4.80 -14.22 -2.13
N ALA A 53 3.79 -14.96 -1.66
CA ALA A 53 3.40 -16.25 -2.21
C ALA A 53 2.85 -16.11 -3.64
N LEU A 54 1.95 -15.15 -3.87
CA LEU A 54 1.38 -14.92 -5.20
C LEU A 54 2.45 -14.47 -6.20
N ALA A 55 3.34 -13.54 -5.81
CA ALA A 55 4.39 -13.04 -6.69
C ALA A 55 5.31 -14.16 -7.20
N ARG A 56 5.70 -15.08 -6.30
CA ARG A 56 6.52 -16.26 -6.64
C ARG A 56 5.76 -17.30 -7.45
N ALA A 57 4.49 -17.53 -7.13
CA ALA A 57 3.63 -18.42 -7.93
C ALA A 57 3.48 -17.91 -9.37
N LYS A 58 3.38 -16.59 -9.58
CA LYS A 58 3.38 -15.98 -10.92
C LYS A 58 4.73 -16.07 -11.64
N ALA A 59 5.82 -16.28 -10.91
CA ALA A 59 7.13 -16.61 -11.45
C ALA A 59 7.30 -18.09 -11.83
N GLY A 60 6.28 -18.92 -11.59
CA GLY A 60 6.30 -20.34 -11.88
C GLY A 60 6.91 -21.22 -10.78
N MET A 61 7.20 -20.66 -9.60
CA MET A 61 7.68 -21.43 -8.46
C MET A 61 6.61 -22.37 -7.92
N THR A 62 7.04 -23.54 -7.44
CA THR A 62 6.18 -24.53 -6.79
C THR A 62 5.82 -24.11 -5.36
N ALA A 63 4.72 -24.65 -4.82
CA ALA A 63 4.32 -24.37 -3.45
C ALA A 63 5.38 -24.78 -2.40
N SER A 64 6.23 -25.76 -2.72
CA SER A 64 7.33 -26.23 -1.87
C SER A 64 8.45 -25.21 -1.77
N GLU A 65 8.93 -24.72 -2.91
CA GLU A 65 9.99 -23.70 -2.98
C GLU A 65 9.54 -22.40 -2.30
N ILE A 66 8.28 -21.99 -2.52
CA ILE A 66 7.71 -20.81 -1.88
C ILE A 66 7.62 -20.98 -0.36
N ALA A 67 7.21 -22.18 0.10
CA ALA A 67 7.08 -22.48 1.52
C ALA A 67 8.44 -22.42 2.23
N GLU A 68 9.49 -22.96 1.60
CA GLU A 68 10.87 -22.89 2.08
C GLU A 68 11.37 -21.43 2.15
N GLU A 69 11.17 -20.64 1.09
CA GLU A 69 11.61 -19.24 1.05
C GLU A 69 10.88 -18.34 2.06
N LEU A 70 9.57 -18.53 2.22
CA LEU A 70 8.74 -17.68 3.09
C LEU A 70 8.68 -18.19 4.54
N GLY A 71 9.29 -19.34 4.84
CA GLY A 71 9.24 -19.94 6.18
C GLY A 71 7.81 -20.27 6.61
N ARG A 72 7.03 -20.88 5.72
CA ARG A 72 5.63 -21.29 5.94
C ARG A 72 5.42 -22.72 5.48
N THR A 73 4.26 -23.30 5.76
CA THR A 73 3.92 -24.64 5.24
C THR A 73 3.40 -24.57 3.82
N GLU A 74 3.62 -25.61 3.01
CA GLU A 74 3.05 -25.67 1.67
C GLU A 74 1.53 -25.55 1.64
N ALA A 75 0.85 -26.08 2.66
CA ALA A 75 -0.60 -25.96 2.79
C ALA A 75 -1.01 -24.49 2.88
N THR A 76 -0.37 -23.72 3.78
CA THR A 76 -0.58 -22.28 3.92
C THR A 76 -0.32 -21.53 2.62
N ILE A 77 0.76 -21.87 1.90
CA ILE A 77 1.06 -21.25 0.60
C ILE A 77 -0.05 -21.54 -0.41
N ARG A 78 -0.49 -22.79 -0.52
CA ARG A 78 -1.57 -23.17 -1.45
C ARG A 78 -2.86 -22.42 -1.15
N GLU A 79 -3.23 -22.30 0.12
CA GLU A 79 -4.44 -21.59 0.56
C GLU A 79 -4.36 -20.09 0.22
N HIS A 80 -3.21 -19.44 0.43
CA HIS A 80 -3.01 -18.05 0.05
C HIS A 80 -3.07 -17.85 -1.47
N VAL A 81 -2.32 -18.63 -2.25
CA VAL A 81 -2.25 -18.50 -3.72
C VAL A 81 -3.62 -18.75 -4.36
N LYS A 82 -4.38 -19.74 -3.87
CA LYS A 82 -5.74 -20.02 -4.34
C LYS A 82 -6.78 -18.97 -3.91
N GLY A 83 -6.44 -18.12 -2.93
CA GLY A 83 -7.37 -17.15 -2.35
C GLY A 83 -8.41 -17.76 -1.41
N GLU A 84 -8.11 -18.91 -0.80
CA GLU A 84 -8.96 -19.58 0.19
C GLU A 84 -8.91 -18.83 1.54
N THR A 85 -7.80 -18.13 1.82
CA THR A 85 -7.67 -17.21 2.96
C THR A 85 -8.20 -15.81 2.62
N LYS A 86 -8.67 -15.06 3.63
CA LYS A 86 -9.12 -13.67 3.43
C LYS A 86 -7.99 -12.77 2.88
N ALA A 87 -6.75 -12.94 3.37
CA ALA A 87 -5.58 -12.24 2.83
C ALA A 87 -5.28 -12.62 1.37
N GLY A 88 -5.29 -13.92 1.06
CA GLY A 88 -5.07 -14.41 -0.31
C GLY A 88 -6.12 -13.89 -1.30
N LYS A 89 -7.39 -13.86 -0.87
CA LYS A 89 -8.48 -13.29 -1.69
C LYS A 89 -8.23 -11.81 -2.01
N LEU A 90 -7.92 -10.99 -1.01
CA LEU A 90 -7.67 -9.55 -1.19
C LEU A 90 -6.46 -9.29 -2.11
N VAL A 91 -5.40 -10.08 -1.97
CA VAL A 91 -4.20 -9.98 -2.81
C VAL A 91 -4.50 -10.41 -4.25
N ASN A 92 -5.24 -11.50 -4.47
CA ASN A 92 -5.66 -11.93 -5.80
C ASN A 92 -6.53 -10.89 -6.51
N GLU A 93 -7.49 -10.28 -5.80
CA GLU A 93 -8.29 -9.17 -6.34
C GLU A 93 -7.40 -7.98 -6.72
N THR A 94 -6.43 -7.64 -5.86
CA THR A 94 -5.49 -6.54 -6.12
C THR A 94 -4.64 -6.82 -7.35
N TYR A 95 -4.17 -8.05 -7.53
CA TYR A 95 -3.42 -8.47 -8.72
C TYR A 95 -4.21 -8.23 -10.01
N GLU A 96 -5.48 -8.65 -10.06
CA GLU A 96 -6.30 -8.46 -11.25
C GLU A 96 -6.58 -6.96 -11.50
N LEU A 97 -6.87 -6.18 -10.46
CA LEU A 97 -7.08 -4.73 -10.60
C LEU A 97 -5.83 -3.99 -11.12
N LEU A 98 -4.64 -4.36 -10.64
CA LEU A 98 -3.38 -3.82 -11.13
C LEU A 98 -3.14 -4.23 -12.60
N LYS A 99 -3.40 -5.49 -12.94
CA LYS A 99 -3.22 -6.04 -14.29
C LYS A 99 -4.15 -5.41 -15.31
N GLU A 100 -5.39 -5.13 -14.92
CA GLU A 100 -6.39 -4.44 -15.75
C GLU A 100 -6.17 -2.91 -15.83
N GLY A 101 -5.22 -2.37 -15.06
CA GLY A 101 -4.96 -0.93 -15.00
C GLY A 101 -6.06 -0.12 -14.29
N LYS A 102 -6.97 -0.79 -13.58
CA LYS A 102 -8.02 -0.16 -12.74
C LYS A 102 -7.46 0.34 -11.41
N LEU A 103 -6.26 -0.10 -11.06
CA LEU A 103 -5.53 0.29 -9.86
C LEU A 103 -4.09 0.67 -10.25
N SER A 104 -3.60 1.77 -9.70
CA SER A 104 -2.19 2.18 -9.82
C SER A 104 -1.59 2.26 -8.43
N VAL A 105 -0.41 1.68 -8.26
CA VAL A 105 0.33 1.67 -6.99
C VAL A 105 0.69 3.10 -6.58
N GLU A 106 1.11 3.94 -7.54
CA GLU A 106 1.43 5.34 -7.31
C GLU A 106 0.21 6.15 -6.84
N GLY A 107 -0.96 5.88 -7.43
CA GLY A 107 -2.22 6.50 -7.01
C GLY A 107 -2.64 6.10 -5.59
N LEU A 108 -2.51 4.81 -5.27
CA LEU A 108 -2.85 4.29 -3.95
C LEU A 108 -1.92 4.75 -2.84
N ILE A 109 -0.61 4.90 -3.10
CA ILE A 109 0.30 5.46 -2.10
C ILE A 109 -0.10 6.91 -1.81
N GLY A 110 -0.42 7.70 -2.85
CA GLY A 110 -0.87 9.08 -2.67
C GLY A 110 -2.18 9.21 -1.88
N GLU A 111 -3.19 8.39 -2.19
CA GLU A 111 -4.47 8.37 -1.47
C GLU A 111 -4.36 7.75 -0.08
N GLY A 112 -3.61 6.66 0.05
CA GLY A 112 -3.34 5.96 1.29
C GLY A 112 -2.59 6.82 2.29
N ILE A 113 -1.57 7.57 1.85
CA ILE A 113 -0.90 8.57 2.69
C ILE A 113 -1.91 9.63 3.15
N LYS A 114 -2.80 10.13 2.29
CA LYS A 114 -3.86 11.08 2.70
C LYS A 114 -4.82 10.49 3.73
N VAL A 115 -5.24 9.23 3.59
CA VAL A 115 -6.11 8.55 4.57
C VAL A 115 -5.38 8.37 5.91
N VAL A 116 -4.10 8.01 5.89
CA VAL A 116 -3.30 7.88 7.12
C VAL A 116 -3.06 9.23 7.76
N THR A 117 -2.67 10.27 7.00
CA THR A 117 -2.40 11.60 7.56
C THR A 117 -3.67 12.27 8.06
N THR A 118 -4.79 12.21 7.35
CA THR A 118 -6.08 12.77 7.82
C THR A 118 -6.57 12.10 9.11
N THR A 119 -6.20 10.84 9.37
CA THR A 119 -6.60 10.12 10.58
C THR A 119 -5.61 10.24 11.74
N THR A 120 -4.34 10.58 11.49
CA THR A 120 -3.34 10.92 12.52
C THR A 120 -3.20 12.43 12.78
N THR A 121 -3.78 13.29 11.96
CA THR A 121 -3.84 14.75 12.17
C THR A 121 -5.28 15.26 12.14
N THR A 122 -6.06 14.87 13.13
CA THR A 122 -7.33 15.55 13.47
C THR A 122 -7.09 16.94 14.08
N GLY A 123 -6.22 17.77 13.48
CA GLY A 123 -5.92 19.10 14.02
C GLY A 123 -4.92 19.96 13.25
N SER A 124 -4.67 19.74 11.95
CA SER A 124 -3.69 20.58 11.23
C SER A 124 -4.06 21.06 9.85
N ASP A 125 -5.25 20.79 9.30
CA ASP A 125 -5.69 21.52 8.10
C ASP A 125 -6.11 22.97 8.43
N GLU A 126 -6.71 23.21 9.59
CA GLU A 126 -7.05 24.58 10.04
C GLU A 126 -5.80 25.41 10.37
N LYS A 127 -4.83 24.83 11.10
CA LYS A 127 -3.56 25.51 11.39
C LYS A 127 -2.72 25.75 10.13
N LEU A 128 -2.78 24.87 9.12
CA LEU A 128 -2.08 25.11 7.85
C LEU A 128 -2.71 26.26 7.06
N GLN A 129 -4.04 26.42 7.13
CA GLN A 129 -4.72 27.57 6.53
C GLN A 129 -4.48 28.86 7.32
N GLU A 130 -4.47 28.80 8.65
CA GLU A 130 -4.17 29.94 9.52
C GLU A 130 -2.73 30.43 9.32
N VAL A 131 -1.75 29.52 9.32
CA VAL A 131 -0.34 29.85 9.04
C VAL A 131 -0.16 30.39 7.63
N LYS A 132 -0.89 29.87 6.62
CA LYS A 132 -0.86 30.45 5.26
C LYS A 132 -1.42 31.87 5.21
N LYS A 133 -2.49 32.14 5.98
CA LYS A 133 -3.10 33.47 6.05
C LYS A 133 -2.18 34.46 6.76
N GLU A 134 -1.58 34.07 7.87
CA GLU A 134 -0.60 34.89 8.59
C GLU A 134 0.63 35.19 7.72
N LEU A 135 1.11 34.22 6.94
CA LEU A 135 2.26 34.39 6.05
C LEU A 135 1.95 35.37 4.90
N GLU A 136 0.73 35.34 4.38
CA GLU A 136 0.27 36.30 3.35
C GLU A 136 0.10 37.72 3.94
N GLU A 137 -0.42 37.85 5.16
CA GLU A 137 -0.52 39.14 5.86
C GLU A 137 0.85 39.74 6.17
N ILE A 138 1.82 38.91 6.58
CA ILE A 138 3.20 39.34 6.84
C ILE A 138 3.85 39.80 5.52
N LYS A 139 3.63 39.07 4.42
CA LYS A 139 4.15 39.43 3.11
C LYS A 139 3.59 40.77 2.61
N GLN A 140 2.29 41.00 2.73
CA GLN A 140 1.66 42.27 2.35
C GLN A 140 2.17 43.45 3.20
N LYS A 141 2.34 43.24 4.51
CA LYS A 141 2.94 44.26 5.39
C LYS A 141 4.38 44.58 4.98
N LEU A 142 5.18 43.55 4.66
CA LEU A 142 6.56 43.74 4.23
C LEU A 142 6.65 44.50 2.90
N GLU A 143 5.82 44.16 1.91
CA GLU A 143 5.73 44.89 0.64
C GLU A 143 5.31 46.35 0.84
N SER A 144 4.40 46.62 1.77
CA SER A 144 3.97 47.99 2.10
C SER A 144 5.06 48.84 2.77
N VAL A 145 5.99 48.21 3.50
CA VAL A 145 7.13 48.90 4.13
C VAL A 145 8.21 49.16 3.08
N ILE A 146 8.44 48.21 2.17
CA ILE A 146 9.40 48.36 1.06
C ILE A 146 8.96 49.46 0.08
N GLN A 147 7.65 49.66 -0.15
CA GLN A 147 7.14 50.74 -1.01
C GLN A 147 7.13 52.14 -0.34
N LYS A 148 7.36 52.22 0.97
CA LYS A 148 7.39 53.49 1.72
C LYS A 148 8.79 53.98 2.06
N LEU A 149 9.82 53.20 1.72
CA LEU A 149 11.24 53.57 1.74
C LEU A 149 11.65 54.06 0.34
#